data_AF-A0A849W3U4-F1
#
_entry.id   AF-A0A849W3U4-F1
#
_cell.length_a   1.000
_cell.length_b   1.000
_cell.length_c   1.000
_cell.angle_alpha   90.00
_cell.angle_beta   90.00
_cell.angle_gamma   90.00
#
_symmetry.space_group_name_H-M   'P 1'
#
loop_
_entity.id
_entity.type
_entity.pdbx_description
1 polymer ?
#
loop_
_entity_poly.entity_id
_entity_poly.type
_entity_poly.pdbx_seq_one_letter_code
_entity_poly.pdbx_strand_id
1 'polypeptide(L)'
;MTIKQYRTVRIITTVMIAMVFSQAIILKSFIIPIIVLTLSAVVLFYLRRKVDGVIADERDYLAGGKAALLAIQVYSWLAVIVMFVAYAKRDLNPAYEPIAMTLAFSTCILMLLYALLFRYHDKIKFSNKKILYAIIACLVFAAAVMFGVRLLSGEDDWICQNGQWVQHGNPSFPAPDVECR
;
A
#
# COMPACT_ATOMS: atom_id res chain seq x y z
N MET A 1 32.02 -7.78 1.21
CA MET A 1 31.44 -6.97 0.11
C MET A 1 31.39 -5.51 0.53
N THR A 2 31.79 -4.56 -0.32
CA THR A 2 31.73 -3.13 0.06
C THR A 2 30.28 -2.61 0.09
N ILE A 3 30.02 -1.58 0.91
CA ILE A 3 28.69 -0.95 1.02
C ILE A 3 28.17 -0.47 -0.35
N LYS A 4 29.06 0.09 -1.20
CA LYS A 4 28.71 0.56 -2.55
C LYS A 4 28.23 -0.60 -3.43
N GLN A 5 28.96 -1.72 -3.44
CA GLN A 5 28.57 -2.91 -4.21
C GLN A 5 27.22 -3.45 -3.73
N TYR A 6 27.01 -3.57 -2.41
CA TYR A 6 25.73 -4.03 -1.86
C TYR A 6 24.56 -3.12 -2.25
N ARG A 7 24.77 -1.79 -2.24
CA ARG A 7 23.76 -0.82 -2.67
C ARG A 7 23.38 -1.02 -4.13
N THR A 8 24.36 -1.22 -5.01
CA THR A 8 24.12 -1.48 -6.44
C THR A 8 23.34 -2.76 -6.64
N VAL A 9 23.76 -3.87 -5.99
CA VAL A 9 23.04 -5.15 -6.09
C VAL A 9 21.61 -5.01 -5.60
N ARG A 10 21.38 -4.34 -4.47
CA ARG A 10 20.03 -4.10 -3.95
C ARG A 10 19.13 -3.36 -4.95
N ILE A 11 19.65 -2.32 -5.60
CA ILE A 11 18.90 -1.56 -6.62
C ILE A 11 18.59 -2.46 -7.82
N ILE A 12 19.58 -3.20 -8.32
CA ILE A 12 19.41 -4.13 -9.45
C ILE A 12 18.33 -5.17 -9.12
N THR A 13 18.41 -5.82 -7.95
CA THR A 13 17.42 -6.81 -7.51
C THR A 13 16.02 -6.19 -7.44
N THR A 14 15.89 -4.95 -6.95
CA THR A 14 14.60 -4.26 -6.87
C THR A 14 14.00 -4.00 -8.26
N VAL A 15 14.82 -3.54 -9.21
CA VAL A 15 14.39 -3.33 -10.60
C VAL A 15 13.96 -4.63 -11.26
N MET A 16 14.72 -5.71 -11.06
CA MET A 16 14.40 -7.04 -11.58
C MET A 16 13.06 -7.56 -11.03
N ILE A 17 12.82 -7.42 -9.71
CA ILE A 17 11.53 -7.80 -9.11
C ILE A 17 10.39 -7.02 -9.78
N ALA A 18 10.52 -5.70 -9.94
CA ALA A 18 9.47 -4.88 -10.54
C ALA A 18 9.14 -5.30 -11.98
N MET A 19 10.14 -5.64 -12.79
CA MET A 19 9.95 -6.16 -14.15
C MET A 19 9.20 -7.49 -14.15
N VAL A 20 9.64 -8.43 -13.30
CA VAL A 20 9.01 -9.75 -13.20
C VAL A 20 7.57 -9.64 -12.71
N PHE A 21 7.31 -8.72 -11.78
CA PHE A 21 5.96 -8.44 -11.26
C PHE A 21 5.04 -7.92 -12.36
N SER A 22 5.51 -6.95 -13.15
CA SER A 22 4.75 -6.40 -14.28
C SER A 22 4.36 -7.51 -15.25
N GLN A 23 5.31 -8.38 -15.62
CA GLN A 23 5.04 -9.48 -16.54
C GLN A 23 4.11 -10.54 -15.95
N ALA A 24 4.26 -10.87 -14.67
CA ALA A 24 3.45 -11.90 -14.01
C ALA A 24 1.97 -11.53 -13.93
N ILE A 25 1.65 -10.24 -13.76
CA ILE A 25 0.27 -9.73 -13.76
C ILE A 25 -0.37 -9.95 -15.15
N ILE A 26 0.37 -9.66 -16.23
CA ILE A 26 -0.11 -9.86 -17.62
C ILE A 26 -0.37 -11.35 -17.89
N LEU A 27 0.51 -12.23 -17.42
CA LEU A 27 0.38 -13.68 -17.58
C LEU A 27 -0.64 -14.32 -16.63
N LYS A 28 -1.32 -13.53 -15.78
CA LYS A 28 -2.27 -14.00 -14.74
C LYS A 28 -1.68 -15.06 -13.81
N SER A 29 -0.35 -15.04 -13.62
CA SER A 29 0.35 -16.01 -12.78
C SER A 29 0.79 -15.35 -11.48
N PHE A 30 -0.06 -15.43 -10.46
CA PHE A 30 0.13 -14.74 -9.18
C PHE A 30 1.05 -15.45 -8.19
N ILE A 31 1.40 -16.72 -8.47
CA ILE A 31 2.34 -17.49 -7.65
C ILE A 31 3.78 -17.03 -7.89
N ILE A 32 4.11 -16.64 -9.13
CA ILE A 32 5.46 -16.20 -9.52
C ILE A 32 5.93 -14.98 -8.69
N PRO A 33 5.15 -13.91 -8.52
CA PRO A 33 5.53 -12.76 -7.69
C PRO A 33 5.90 -13.14 -6.25
N ILE A 34 5.13 -14.05 -5.63
CA ILE A 34 5.36 -14.49 -4.24
C ILE A 34 6.69 -15.24 -4.13
N ILE A 35 6.96 -16.16 -5.05
CA ILE A 35 8.22 -16.93 -5.06
C ILE A 35 9.41 -16.01 -5.30
N VAL A 36 9.32 -15.11 -6.27
CA VAL A 36 10.41 -14.19 -6.63
C VAL A 36 10.71 -13.23 -5.47
N LEU A 37 9.68 -12.74 -4.79
CA LEU A 37 9.82 -11.82 -3.67
C LEU A 37 10.45 -12.51 -2.44
N THR A 38 10.04 -13.74 -2.13
CA THR A 38 10.64 -14.53 -1.04
C THR A 38 12.10 -14.90 -1.34
N LEU A 39 12.40 -15.40 -2.54
CA LEU A 39 13.78 -15.70 -2.96
C LEU A 39 14.68 -14.48 -2.93
N SER A 40 14.22 -13.35 -3.49
CA SER A 40 14.99 -12.11 -3.50
C SER A 40 15.27 -11.59 -2.08
N ALA A 41 14.31 -11.73 -1.16
CA ALA A 41 14.50 -11.36 0.23
C ALA A 41 15.54 -12.24 0.94
N VAL A 42 15.51 -13.55 0.71
CA VAL A 42 16.51 -14.49 1.25
C VAL A 42 17.90 -14.18 0.69
N VAL A 43 18.01 -13.94 -0.62
CA VAL A 43 19.27 -13.56 -1.27
C VAL A 43 19.81 -12.26 -0.69
N LEU A 44 19.00 -11.22 -0.59
CA LEU A 44 19.43 -9.95 0.00
C LEU A 44 19.81 -10.08 1.48
N PHE A 45 19.07 -10.90 2.25
CA PHE A 45 19.40 -11.17 3.65
C PHE A 45 20.74 -11.89 3.79
N TYR A 46 21.01 -12.88 2.93
CA TYR A 46 22.29 -13.57 2.88
C TYR A 46 23.44 -12.64 2.49
N LEU A 47 23.26 -11.84 1.43
CA LEU A 47 24.26 -10.87 0.98
C LEU A 47 24.53 -9.79 2.03
N ARG A 48 23.51 -9.36 2.78
CA ARG A 48 23.66 -8.39 3.88
C ARG A 48 24.64 -8.88 4.95
N ARG A 49 24.67 -10.19 5.23
CA ARG A 49 25.61 -10.77 6.21
C ARG A 49 27.07 -10.76 5.74
N LYS A 50 27.32 -10.60 4.43
CA LYS A 50 28.67 -10.55 3.83
C LYS A 50 29.16 -9.13 3.57
N VAL A 51 28.46 -8.10 4.04
CA VAL A 51 28.86 -6.70 3.84
C VAL A 51 29.88 -6.32 4.90
N ASP A 52 31.05 -5.87 4.45
CA ASP A 52 32.11 -5.39 5.32
C ASP A 52 31.87 -3.89 5.54
N GLY A 53 31.33 -3.55 6.72
CA GLY A 53 31.06 -2.16 7.14
C GLY A 53 29.78 -1.98 7.94
N VAL A 54 29.68 -0.85 8.65
CA VAL A 54 28.47 -0.47 9.40
C VAL A 54 27.37 -0.07 8.41
N ILE A 55 26.32 -0.89 8.31
CA ILE A 55 25.21 -0.71 7.35
C ILE A 55 24.21 0.34 7.83
N ALA A 56 24.02 0.46 9.14
CA ALA A 56 23.12 1.41 9.77
C ALA A 56 23.80 1.94 11.03
N ASP A 57 23.84 3.26 11.16
CA ASP A 57 24.41 3.93 12.32
C ASP A 57 23.46 3.75 13.52
N GLU A 58 23.99 3.72 14.75
CA GLU A 58 23.17 3.51 15.96
C GLU A 58 22.09 4.58 16.10
N ARG A 59 22.36 5.77 15.58
CA ARG A 59 21.43 6.90 15.51
C ARG A 59 20.17 6.59 14.68
N ASP A 60 20.27 5.77 13.63
CA ASP A 60 19.11 5.39 12.81
C ASP A 60 18.16 4.47 13.59
N TYR A 61 18.72 3.56 14.41
CA TYR A 61 17.93 2.68 15.27
C TYR A 61 17.26 3.45 16.41
N LEU A 62 17.95 4.47 16.95
CA LEU A 62 17.41 5.35 17.98
C LEU A 62 16.31 6.28 17.44
N ALA A 63 16.51 6.86 16.27
CA ALA A 63 15.52 7.76 15.65
C ALA A 63 14.29 7.02 15.10
N GLY A 64 14.48 5.82 14.53
CA GLY A 64 13.39 5.05 13.95
C GLY A 64 12.65 4.19 14.96
N GLY A 65 13.30 3.84 16.08
CA GLY A 65 12.81 2.86 17.04
C GLY A 65 12.80 1.44 16.47
N LYS A 66 13.50 0.51 17.12
CA LYS A 66 13.57 -0.90 16.70
C LYS A 66 12.17 -1.53 16.53
N ALA A 67 11.22 -1.15 17.38
CA ALA A 67 9.84 -1.64 17.33
C ALA A 67 9.07 -1.16 16.09
N ALA A 68 9.19 0.11 15.70
CA ALA A 68 8.47 0.64 14.55
C ALA A 68 9.04 0.10 13.23
N LEU A 69 10.36 -0.07 13.13
CA LEU A 69 11.03 -0.72 11.99
C LEU A 69 10.57 -2.18 11.82
N LEU A 70 10.44 -2.92 12.93
CA LEU A 70 9.96 -4.29 12.88
C LEU A 70 8.48 -4.34 12.51
N ALA A 71 7.65 -3.44 13.07
CA ALA A 71 6.23 -3.37 12.78
C ALA A 71 5.96 -3.10 11.29
N ILE A 72 6.62 -2.10 10.68
CA ILE A 72 6.43 -1.81 9.25
C ILE A 72 6.90 -2.98 8.38
N GLN A 73 8.00 -3.64 8.75
CA GLN A 73 8.49 -4.80 8.00
C GLN A 73 7.50 -5.97 8.05
N VAL A 74 7.02 -6.35 9.24
CA VAL A 74 6.05 -7.45 9.41
C VAL A 74 4.74 -7.13 8.70
N TYR A 75 4.21 -5.90 8.87
CA TYR A 75 2.99 -5.46 8.22
C TYR A 75 3.12 -5.51 6.69
N SER A 76 4.17 -4.93 6.11
CA SER A 76 4.35 -4.91 4.65
C SER A 76 4.45 -6.31 4.06
N TRP A 77 5.17 -7.23 4.73
CA TRP A 77 5.25 -8.62 4.27
C TRP A 77 3.90 -9.32 4.29
N LEU A 78 3.16 -9.19 5.39
CA LEU A 78 1.85 -9.79 5.54
C LEU A 78 0.86 -9.21 4.54
N ALA A 79 0.83 -7.88 4.38
CA ALA A 79 -0.05 -7.18 3.47
C ALA A 79 0.19 -7.61 2.01
N VAL A 80 1.45 -7.72 1.57
CA VAL A 80 1.80 -8.18 0.22
C VAL A 80 1.33 -9.60 -0.04
N ILE A 81 1.51 -10.52 0.91
CA ILE A 81 1.04 -11.92 0.77
C ILE A 81 -0.48 -11.96 0.68
N VAL A 82 -1.18 -11.30 1.60
CA VAL A 82 -2.66 -11.26 1.62
C VAL A 82 -3.21 -10.63 0.34
N MET A 83 -2.61 -9.53 -0.12
CA MET A 83 -2.96 -8.86 -1.37
C MET A 83 -2.87 -9.82 -2.57
N PHE A 84 -1.74 -10.53 -2.73
CA PHE A 84 -1.58 -11.45 -3.87
C PHE A 84 -2.52 -12.66 -3.77
N VAL A 85 -2.75 -13.20 -2.57
CA VAL A 85 -3.68 -14.31 -2.38
C VAL A 85 -5.12 -13.89 -2.69
N ALA A 86 -5.54 -12.72 -2.25
CA ALA A 86 -6.85 -12.16 -2.57
C ALA A 86 -6.99 -11.92 -4.08
N TYR A 87 -6.00 -11.26 -4.69
CA TYR A 87 -6.03 -10.97 -6.13
C TYR A 87 -6.03 -12.24 -6.99
N ALA A 88 -5.31 -13.29 -6.57
CA ALA A 88 -5.31 -14.59 -7.24
C ALA A 88 -6.67 -15.30 -7.20
N LYS A 89 -7.50 -15.00 -6.18
CA LYS A 89 -8.83 -15.59 -5.99
C LYS A 89 -9.96 -14.73 -6.57
N ARG A 90 -9.66 -13.65 -7.31
CA ARG A 90 -10.68 -12.75 -7.87
C ARG A 90 -11.74 -13.46 -8.72
N ASP A 91 -11.37 -14.56 -9.37
CA ASP A 91 -12.30 -15.34 -10.21
C ASP A 91 -13.33 -16.14 -9.37
N LEU A 92 -13.04 -16.40 -8.07
CA LEU A 92 -13.96 -17.07 -7.15
C LEU A 92 -15.00 -16.10 -6.56
N ASN A 93 -14.59 -14.87 -6.29
CA ASN A 93 -15.48 -13.83 -5.79
C ASN A 93 -14.95 -12.44 -6.23
N PRO A 94 -15.75 -11.64 -6.95
CA PRO A 94 -15.33 -10.32 -7.42
C PRO A 94 -14.97 -9.35 -6.29
N ALA A 95 -15.42 -9.60 -5.05
CA ALA A 95 -15.06 -8.79 -3.90
C ALA A 95 -13.56 -8.89 -3.51
N TYR A 96 -12.84 -9.93 -3.93
CA TYR A 96 -11.42 -10.06 -3.58
C TYR A 96 -10.51 -9.09 -4.34
N GLU A 97 -10.89 -8.67 -5.55
CA GLU A 97 -10.13 -7.68 -6.32
C GLU A 97 -10.05 -6.31 -5.62
N PRO A 98 -11.16 -5.66 -5.21
CA PRO A 98 -11.09 -4.39 -4.50
C PRO A 98 -10.41 -4.52 -3.12
N ILE A 99 -10.54 -5.65 -2.42
CA ILE A 99 -9.82 -5.92 -1.18
C ILE A 99 -8.30 -5.92 -1.43
N ALA A 100 -7.84 -6.62 -2.46
CA ALA A 100 -6.42 -6.64 -2.82
C ALA A 100 -5.92 -5.24 -3.18
N MET A 101 -6.66 -4.51 -4.03
CA MET A 101 -6.26 -3.16 -4.46
C MET A 101 -6.20 -2.17 -3.30
N THR A 102 -7.17 -2.21 -2.38
CA THR A 102 -7.17 -1.35 -1.19
C THR A 102 -5.99 -1.65 -0.26
N LEU A 103 -5.67 -2.94 -0.03
CA LEU A 103 -4.44 -3.32 0.70
C LEU A 103 -3.17 -2.82 0.00
N ALA A 104 -3.10 -2.91 -1.33
CA ALA A 104 -1.95 -2.43 -2.10
C ALA A 104 -1.73 -0.93 -1.91
N PHE A 105 -2.76 -0.12 -2.17
CA PHE A 105 -2.66 1.34 -2.08
C PHE A 105 -2.41 1.83 -0.66
N SER A 106 -3.11 1.26 0.34
CA SER A 106 -2.90 1.61 1.74
C SER A 106 -1.48 1.28 2.21
N THR A 107 -0.92 0.14 1.81
CA THR A 107 0.46 -0.24 2.14
C THR A 107 1.49 0.71 1.50
N CYS A 108 1.29 1.07 0.23
CA CYS A 108 2.14 2.05 -0.46
C CYS A 108 2.09 3.43 0.23
N ILE A 109 0.90 3.91 0.57
CA ILE A 109 0.72 5.17 1.30
C ILE A 109 1.40 5.09 2.67
N LEU A 110 1.23 4.01 3.42
CA LEU A 110 1.86 3.83 4.72
C LEU A 110 3.39 3.87 4.62
N MET A 111 3.98 3.21 3.61
CA MET A 111 5.42 3.25 3.38
C MET A 111 5.93 4.66 3.03
N LEU A 112 5.18 5.41 2.21
CA LEU A 112 5.51 6.80 1.88
C LEU A 112 5.40 7.69 3.12
N LEU A 113 4.32 7.57 3.89
CA LEU A 113 4.13 8.30 5.14
C LEU A 113 5.25 7.99 6.14
N TYR A 114 5.60 6.72 6.31
CA TYR A 114 6.71 6.31 7.17
C TYR A 114 8.03 6.95 6.74
N ALA A 115 8.36 6.92 5.44
CA ALA A 115 9.57 7.54 4.91
C ALA A 115 9.60 9.07 5.10
N LEU A 116 8.46 9.75 4.89
CA LEU A 116 8.33 11.18 5.12
C LEU A 116 8.49 11.51 6.60
N LEU A 117 7.75 10.83 7.48
CA LEU A 117 7.83 11.03 8.92
C LEU A 117 9.25 10.85 9.43
N PHE A 118 9.94 9.79 9.02
CA PHE A 118 11.34 9.56 9.39
C PHE A 118 12.26 10.70 8.93
N ARG A 119 12.09 11.17 7.69
CA ARG A 119 12.88 12.30 7.15
C ARG A 119 12.62 13.62 7.88
N TYR A 120 11.41 13.83 8.37
CA TYR A 120 11.01 15.05 9.05
C TYR A 120 11.16 15.00 10.57
N HIS A 121 11.23 13.83 11.18
CA HIS A 121 11.34 13.64 12.63
C HIS A 121 12.54 14.41 13.24
N ASP A 122 13.71 14.34 12.60
CA ASP A 122 14.92 15.04 13.09
C ASP A 122 14.87 16.57 12.86
N LYS A 123 14.04 17.03 11.91
CA LYS A 123 13.89 18.47 11.60
C LYS A 123 12.74 19.14 12.37
N ILE A 124 11.73 18.38 12.75
CA ILE A 124 10.54 18.89 13.43
C ILE A 124 10.75 18.76 14.94
N LYS A 125 11.27 19.82 15.56
CA LYS A 125 11.02 20.05 17.00
C LYS A 125 9.53 20.35 17.16
N PHE A 126 8.79 19.35 17.64
CA PHE A 126 7.37 19.46 17.96
C PHE A 126 7.16 20.44 19.13
N SER A 127 7.11 21.72 18.82
CA SER A 127 6.57 22.73 19.74
C SER A 127 5.05 22.57 19.81
N ASN A 128 4.44 22.81 20.98
CA ASN A 128 2.99 22.63 21.21
C ASN A 128 2.09 23.22 20.10
N LYS A 129 2.46 24.36 19.51
CA LYS A 129 1.70 24.99 18.43
C LYS A 129 1.79 24.21 17.11
N LYS A 130 2.94 23.61 16.80
CA LYS A 130 3.12 22.78 15.58
C LYS A 130 2.41 21.44 15.69
N ILE A 131 2.35 20.86 16.89
CA ILE A 131 1.53 19.68 17.16
C ILE A 131 0.04 20.00 16.93
N LEU A 132 -0.43 21.14 17.43
CA LEU A 132 -1.79 21.60 17.21
C LEU A 132 -2.12 21.75 15.72
N TYR A 133 -1.25 22.39 14.93
CA TYR A 133 -1.46 22.49 13.48
C TYR A 133 -1.44 21.13 12.77
N ALA A 134 -0.59 20.19 13.21
CA ALA A 134 -0.59 18.83 12.65
C ALA A 134 -1.89 18.07 12.97
N ILE A 135 -2.41 18.20 14.19
CA ILE A 135 -3.70 17.61 14.58
C ILE A 135 -4.84 18.23 13.76
N ILE A 136 -4.85 19.55 13.62
CA ILE A 136 -5.86 20.26 12.80
C ILE A 136 -5.78 19.79 11.34
N ALA A 137 -4.59 19.71 10.75
CA ALA A 137 -4.43 19.22 9.39
C ALA A 137 -4.90 17.77 9.23
N CYS A 138 -4.65 16.91 10.22
CA CYS A 138 -5.11 15.52 10.22
C CYS A 138 -6.64 15.42 10.33
N LEU A 139 -7.26 16.25 11.19
CA LEU A 139 -8.72 16.35 11.31
C LEU A 139 -9.37 16.87 10.02
N VAL A 140 -8.78 17.89 9.40
CA VAL A 140 -9.24 18.42 8.10
C VAL A 140 -9.11 17.36 7.01
N PHE A 141 -8.00 16.61 6.97
CA PHE A 141 -7.84 15.50 6.03
C PHE A 141 -8.87 14.39 6.26
N ALA A 142 -9.10 13.99 7.52
CA ALA A 142 -10.11 13.01 7.86
C ALA A 142 -11.52 13.47 7.47
N ALA A 143 -11.85 14.75 7.71
CA ALA A 143 -13.11 15.35 7.29
C ALA A 143 -13.24 15.38 5.76
N ALA A 144 -12.17 15.71 5.03
CA ALA A 144 -12.14 15.70 3.57
C ALA A 144 -12.32 14.28 3.00
N VAL A 145 -11.72 13.26 3.62
CA VAL A 145 -11.93 11.86 3.24
C VAL A 145 -13.37 11.43 3.52
N MET A 146 -13.92 11.75 4.70
CA MET A 146 -15.30 11.43 5.05
C MET A 146 -16.30 12.11 4.10
N PHE A 147 -16.04 13.36 3.75
CA PHE A 147 -16.83 14.12 2.78
C PHE A 147 -16.67 13.56 1.36
N GLY A 148 -15.45 13.19 0.96
CA GLY A 148 -15.18 12.58 -0.34
C GLY A 148 -15.85 11.22 -0.51
N VAL A 149 -15.83 10.37 0.52
CA VAL A 149 -16.58 9.10 0.53
C VAL A 149 -18.07 9.38 0.39
N ARG A 150 -18.62 10.36 1.11
CA ARG A 150 -20.04 10.71 1.00
C ARG A 150 -20.41 11.23 -0.39
N LEU A 151 -19.58 12.08 -0.99
CA LEU A 151 -19.80 12.60 -2.34
C LEU A 151 -19.70 11.53 -3.43
N LEU A 152 -18.87 10.50 -3.22
CA LEU A 152 -18.63 9.43 -4.20
C LEU A 152 -19.41 8.15 -3.90
N SER A 153 -20.26 8.15 -2.86
CA SER A 153 -20.99 6.95 -2.39
C SER A 153 -22.17 6.55 -3.30
N GLY A 154 -22.53 7.34 -4.32
CA GLY A 154 -23.64 7.01 -5.23
C GLY A 154 -24.99 6.89 -4.51
N GLU A 155 -25.23 7.71 -3.48
CA GLU A 155 -26.49 7.72 -2.71
C GLU A 155 -27.70 8.08 -3.60
N ASP A 156 -27.47 8.88 -4.65
CA ASP A 156 -28.47 9.31 -5.63
C ASP A 156 -28.24 8.59 -6.98
N ASP A 157 -28.62 7.31 -7.08
CA ASP A 157 -28.43 6.48 -8.28
C ASP A 157 -29.63 5.53 -8.53
N TRP A 158 -29.71 4.95 -9.72
CA TRP A 158 -30.69 3.91 -10.05
C TRP A 158 -30.13 2.54 -9.65
N ILE A 159 -30.87 1.81 -8.81
CA ILE A 159 -30.49 0.47 -8.38
C ILE A 159 -31.38 -0.58 -9.03
N CYS A 160 -30.78 -1.67 -9.50
CA CYS A 160 -31.50 -2.79 -10.08
C CYS A 160 -32.00 -3.70 -8.94
N GLN A 161 -33.32 -3.74 -8.68
CA GLN A 161 -33.93 -4.64 -7.72
C GLN A 161 -35.04 -5.46 -8.39
N ASN A 162 -34.97 -6.79 -8.28
CA ASN A 162 -35.96 -7.71 -8.85
C ASN A 162 -36.21 -7.51 -10.36
N GLY A 163 -35.17 -7.14 -11.13
CA GLY A 163 -35.27 -6.91 -12.58
C GLY A 163 -35.94 -5.58 -12.97
N GLN A 164 -36.14 -4.67 -12.02
CA GLN A 164 -36.62 -3.30 -12.29
C GLN A 164 -35.65 -2.25 -11.72
N TRP A 165 -35.45 -1.16 -12.47
CA TRP A 165 -34.72 0.00 -11.98
C TRP A 165 -35.58 0.72 -10.94
N VAL A 166 -35.14 0.66 -9.69
CA VAL A 166 -35.75 1.36 -8.56
C VAL A 166 -34.92 2.59 -8.26
N GLN A 167 -35.59 3.73 -8.09
CA GLN A 167 -34.94 4.98 -7.76
C GLN A 167 -34.38 4.91 -6.33
N HIS A 168 -33.07 5.13 -6.15
CA HIS A 168 -32.44 5.32 -4.85
C HIS A 168 -32.03 6.79 -4.71
N GLY A 169 -32.57 7.48 -3.70
CA GLY A 169 -32.29 8.91 -3.50
C GLY A 169 -32.97 9.77 -4.57
N ASN A 170 -32.25 10.76 -5.09
CA ASN A 170 -32.74 11.67 -6.12
C ASN A 170 -31.77 11.79 -7.31
N PRO A 171 -31.65 10.73 -8.15
CA PRO A 171 -30.76 10.75 -9.30
C PRO A 171 -31.09 11.91 -10.25
N SER A 172 -30.06 12.64 -10.65
CA SER A 172 -30.18 13.80 -11.54
C SER A 172 -30.37 13.43 -13.01
N PHE A 173 -30.38 12.13 -13.32
CA PHE A 173 -30.49 11.54 -14.64
C PHE A 173 -31.66 10.54 -14.72
N PRO A 174 -32.29 10.39 -15.89
CA PRO A 174 -33.40 9.46 -16.08
C PRO A 174 -32.95 7.99 -15.92
N ALA A 175 -33.91 7.10 -15.68
CA ALA A 175 -33.64 5.67 -15.54
C ALA A 175 -32.94 5.11 -16.79
N PRO A 176 -31.99 4.17 -16.64
CA PRO A 176 -31.32 3.57 -17.78
C PRO A 176 -32.30 2.79 -18.68
N ASP A 177 -32.18 2.95 -20.00
CA ASP A 177 -33.00 2.22 -20.99
C ASP A 177 -32.55 0.76 -21.21
N VAL A 178 -31.56 0.29 -20.43
CA VAL A 178 -31.03 -1.06 -20.52
C VAL A 178 -31.79 -2.01 -19.60
N GLU A 179 -31.95 -3.27 -20.03
CA GLU A 179 -32.55 -4.32 -19.20
C GLU A 179 -31.76 -4.49 -17.89
N CYS A 180 -32.46 -4.30 -16.77
CA CYS A 180 -31.97 -4.54 -15.41
C CYS A 180 -31.80 -6.04 -15.20
N ARG A 181 -30.54 -6.50 -15.08
CA ARG A 181 -30.17 -7.91 -14.85
C ARG A 181 -29.31 -8.05 -13.61
#